data_AF-A0AAV2WMR9-F1
#
_entry.id   AF-A0AAV2WMR9-F1
#
_cell.length_a   1.000
_cell.length_b   1.000
_cell.length_c   1.000
_cell.angle_alpha   90.00
_cell.angle_beta   90.00
_cell.angle_gamma   90.00
#
_symmetry.space_group_name_H-M   'P 1'
#
loop_
_entity.id
_entity.type
_entity.pdbx_description
1 polymer ?
#
loop_
_entity_poly.entity_id
_entity_poly.type
_entity_poly.pdbx_seq_one_letter_code
_entity_poly.pdbx_strand_id
1 'polypeptide(L)'
;MFCSNPCQIAFRRTTRTQLWLASGQGRAGSLRGHYIRSYVAAEQGGCCALCGCSDTWQGLPLIFVLDHIDGNSENNRRENLRLVCPNCDSQLPTYKSRNRGNGRSIRRQRYADGKSY
;
A
#
# COMPACT_ATOMS: atom_id res chain seq x y z
N MET A 1 8.34 16.13 25.10
CA MET A 1 9.05 15.05 25.80
C MET A 1 8.14 13.81 25.77
N PHE A 2 8.63 12.62 25.45
CA PHE A 2 7.81 11.38 25.42
C PHE A 2 8.12 10.51 26.65
N CYS A 3 7.12 9.80 27.16
CA CYS A 3 7.26 8.92 28.34
C CYS A 3 8.19 7.72 28.15
N SER A 4 8.36 7.24 26.91
CA SER A 4 9.18 6.07 26.58
C SER A 4 9.38 5.97 25.06
N ASN A 5 10.27 5.06 24.63
CA ASN A 5 10.45 4.74 23.20
C ASN A 5 9.14 4.27 22.53
N PRO A 6 8.33 3.38 23.14
CA PRO A 6 6.98 3.07 22.66
C PRO A 6 6.09 4.30 22.49
N CYS A 7 6.05 5.20 23.47
CA CYS A 7 5.27 6.45 23.38
C CYS A 7 5.72 7.27 22.16
N GLN A 8 7.03 7.39 21.94
CA GLN A 8 7.59 8.12 20.80
C GLN A 8 7.23 7.46 19.46
N ILE A 9 7.31 6.13 19.34
CA ILE A 9 6.97 5.40 18.11
C ILE A 9 5.47 5.56 17.80
N ALA A 10 4.60 5.42 18.80
CA ALA A 10 3.16 5.58 18.65
C ALA A 10 2.81 7.00 18.18
N PHE A 11 3.41 8.02 18.78
CA PHE A 11 3.24 9.40 18.34
C PHE A 11 3.70 9.58 16.88
N ARG A 12 4.92 9.13 16.53
CA ARG A 12 5.44 9.21 15.15
C ARG A 12 4.52 8.54 14.14
N ARG A 13 3.97 7.36 14.46
CA ARG A 13 3.00 6.67 13.58
C ARG A 13 1.75 7.51 13.40
N THR A 14 1.18 8.01 14.50
CA THR A 14 -0.03 8.83 14.48
C THR A 14 0.16 10.10 13.66
N THR A 15 1.23 10.86 13.90
CA THR A 15 1.55 12.08 13.14
C THR A 15 1.71 11.80 11.65
N ARG A 16 2.40 10.71 11.27
CA ARG A 16 2.58 10.34 9.86
C ARG A 16 1.28 9.91 9.20
N THR A 17 0.44 9.16 9.90
CA THR A 17 -0.90 8.81 9.41
C THR A 17 -1.73 10.06 9.17
N GLN A 18 -1.73 11.01 10.11
CA GLN A 18 -2.49 12.26 9.95
C GLN A 18 -1.98 13.12 8.79
N LEU A 19 -0.66 13.29 8.65
CA LEU A 19 -0.07 14.01 7.52
C LEU A 19 -0.48 13.36 6.19
N TRP A 20 -0.39 12.03 6.12
CA TRP A 20 -0.76 11.26 4.95
C TRP A 20 -2.25 11.41 4.61
N LEU A 21 -3.15 11.30 5.59
CA LEU A 21 -4.60 11.48 5.38
C LEU A 21 -4.93 12.89 4.87
N ALA A 22 -4.26 13.92 5.40
CA ALA A 22 -4.53 15.30 5.04
C ALA A 22 -4.02 15.70 3.65
N SER A 23 -2.93 15.09 3.17
CA SER A 23 -2.20 15.60 2.00
C SER A 23 -1.86 14.54 0.94
N GLY A 24 -2.04 13.26 1.24
CA GLY A 24 -1.48 12.15 0.45
C GLY A 24 0.04 12.03 0.55
N GLN A 25 0.72 12.91 1.29
CA GLN A 25 2.18 12.86 1.42
C GLN A 25 2.61 11.71 2.31
N GLY A 26 3.32 10.77 1.71
CA GLY A 26 3.83 9.57 2.36
C GLY A 26 4.26 8.57 1.31
N ARG A 27 5.18 7.68 1.67
CA ARG A 27 5.52 6.53 0.82
C ARG A 27 4.66 5.36 1.25
N ALA A 28 3.75 4.90 0.39
CA ALA A 28 3.07 3.63 0.58
C ALA A 28 4.10 2.49 0.65
N GLY A 29 3.93 1.61 1.63
CA GLY A 29 4.85 0.51 1.89
C GLY A 29 4.09 -0.80 2.09
N SER A 30 4.65 -1.89 1.56
CA SER A 30 4.04 -3.22 1.61
C SER A 30 4.40 -4.02 2.87
N LEU A 31 5.33 -3.52 3.70
CA LEU A 31 5.74 -4.19 4.94
C LEU A 31 4.56 -4.34 5.90
N ARG A 32 4.47 -5.50 6.57
CA ARG A 32 3.54 -5.68 7.70
C ARG A 32 3.86 -4.64 8.79
N GLY A 33 2.82 -4.00 9.31
CA GLY A 33 2.95 -2.93 10.31
C GLY A 33 3.30 -1.55 9.76
N HIS A 34 3.39 -1.37 8.43
CA HIS A 34 3.49 -0.04 7.83
C HIS A 34 2.22 0.77 8.11
N TYR A 35 2.37 2.00 8.61
CA TYR A 35 1.24 2.81 9.11
C TYR A 35 0.10 3.01 8.09
N ILE A 36 0.42 3.29 6.81
CA ILE A 36 -0.58 3.39 5.74
C ILE A 36 -1.32 2.06 5.54
N ARG A 37 -0.57 0.96 5.47
CA ARG A 37 -1.14 -0.37 5.23
C ARG A 37 -2.03 -0.80 6.40
N SER A 38 -1.55 -0.59 7.62
CA SER A 38 -2.29 -0.90 8.85
C SER A 38 -3.57 -0.08 8.95
N TYR A 39 -3.53 1.20 8.57
CA TYR A 39 -4.72 2.05 8.55
C TYR A 39 -5.75 1.53 7.54
N VAL A 40 -5.35 1.27 6.29
CA VAL A 40 -6.26 0.75 5.25
C VAL A 40 -6.84 -0.62 5.65
N ALA A 41 -6.02 -1.50 6.26
CA ALA A 41 -6.49 -2.80 6.74
C ALA A 41 -7.56 -2.66 7.84
N ALA A 42 -7.35 -1.76 8.81
CA ALA A 42 -8.30 -1.52 9.88
C ALA A 42 -9.62 -0.95 9.33
N GLU A 43 -9.54 0.01 8.41
CA GLU A 43 -10.73 0.62 7.80
C GLU A 43 -11.54 -0.40 6.96
N GLN A 44 -10.86 -1.35 6.30
CA GLN A 44 -11.49 -2.43 5.54
C GLN A 44 -11.90 -3.65 6.39
N GLY A 45 -11.78 -3.58 7.72
CA GLY A 45 -12.11 -4.71 8.60
C GLY A 45 -11.25 -5.96 8.38
N GLY A 46 -10.04 -5.82 7.82
CA GLY A 46 -9.17 -6.94 7.52
C GLY A 46 -9.61 -7.79 6.32
N CYS A 47 -10.52 -7.29 5.49
CA CYS A 47 -11.03 -8.00 4.32
C CYS A 47 -10.56 -7.40 2.99
N CYS A 48 -10.61 -8.21 1.93
CA CYS A 48 -10.35 -7.75 0.57
C CYS A 48 -11.39 -6.69 0.16
N ALA A 49 -10.93 -5.55 -0.38
CA ALA A 49 -11.81 -4.45 -0.80
C ALA A 49 -12.74 -4.80 -1.97
N LEU A 50 -12.46 -5.88 -2.70
CA LEU A 50 -13.19 -6.25 -3.92
C LEU A 50 -14.14 -7.43 -3.70
N CYS A 51 -13.66 -8.51 -3.10
CA CYS A 51 -14.47 -9.71 -2.91
C CYS A 51 -14.89 -9.95 -1.45
N GLY A 52 -14.42 -9.14 -0.50
CA GLY A 52 -14.73 -9.30 0.92
C GLY A 52 -14.10 -10.51 1.61
N CYS A 53 -13.24 -11.29 0.93
CA CYS A 53 -12.60 -12.46 1.56
C CYS A 53 -11.72 -12.04 2.75
N SER A 54 -11.63 -12.91 3.76
CA SER A 54 -10.77 -12.69 4.92
C SER A 54 -9.28 -12.85 4.57
N ASP A 55 -8.43 -12.56 5.56
CA ASP A 55 -6.98 -12.70 5.49
C ASP A 55 -6.50 -14.14 5.75
N THR A 56 -7.35 -15.14 5.53
CA THR A 56 -7.02 -16.56 5.68
C THR A 56 -7.41 -17.34 4.43
N TRP A 57 -6.50 -18.20 3.95
CA TRP A 57 -6.72 -19.08 2.82
C TRP A 57 -6.11 -20.46 3.11
N GLN A 58 -6.91 -21.52 2.98
CA GLN A 58 -6.48 -22.90 3.29
C GLN A 58 -5.84 -23.03 4.69
N GLY A 59 -6.40 -22.33 5.69
CA GLY A 59 -5.89 -22.34 7.06
C GLY A 59 -4.60 -21.56 7.29
N LEU A 60 -4.06 -20.89 6.27
CA LEU A 60 -2.85 -20.09 6.36
C LEU A 60 -3.13 -18.59 6.15
N PRO A 61 -2.30 -17.68 6.71
CA PRO A 61 -2.46 -16.25 6.51
C PRO A 61 -2.32 -15.85 5.04
N LEU A 62 -3.35 -15.22 4.50
CA LEU A 62 -3.37 -14.62 3.17
C LEU A 62 -2.86 -13.19 3.24
N ILE A 63 -1.84 -12.86 2.44
CA ILE A 63 -1.28 -11.50 2.40
C ILE A 63 -1.97 -10.70 1.30
N PHE A 64 -2.69 -9.66 1.69
CA PHE A 64 -3.25 -8.72 0.71
C PHE A 64 -2.20 -7.83 0.06
N VAL A 65 -2.44 -7.47 -1.19
CA VAL A 65 -1.66 -6.49 -1.96
C VAL A 65 -2.20 -5.10 -1.64
N LEU A 66 -1.30 -4.14 -1.37
CA LEU A 66 -1.67 -2.73 -1.33
C LEU A 66 -1.70 -2.22 -2.76
N ASP A 67 -2.90 -2.03 -3.28
CA ASP A 67 -3.20 -1.64 -4.65
C ASP A 67 -3.49 -0.15 -4.74
N HIS A 68 -2.99 0.45 -5.82
CA HIS A 68 -3.30 1.82 -6.24
C HIS A 68 -4.38 1.73 -7.32
N ILE A 69 -5.57 2.27 -7.06
CA ILE A 69 -6.74 2.13 -7.96
C ILE A 69 -6.42 2.65 -9.36
N ASP A 70 -5.75 3.79 -9.44
CA ASP A 70 -5.32 4.40 -10.71
C ASP A 70 -4.03 3.78 -11.28
N GLY A 71 -3.37 2.85 -10.58
CA GLY A 71 -2.09 2.27 -10.97
C GLY A 71 -0.86 3.19 -10.80
N ASN A 72 -1.03 4.44 -10.38
CA ASN A 72 0.06 5.38 -10.17
C ASN A 72 0.63 5.27 -8.74
N SER A 73 1.83 4.69 -8.62
CA SER A 73 2.51 4.52 -7.33
C SER A 73 2.88 5.81 -6.58
N GLU A 74 2.79 6.96 -7.25
CA GLU A 74 3.05 8.28 -6.65
C GLU A 74 1.78 8.89 -6.05
N ASN A 75 0.60 8.46 -6.48
CA ASN A 75 -0.68 8.91 -5.94
C ASN A 75 -1.03 8.11 -4.69
N ASN A 76 -0.47 8.51 -3.55
CA ASN A 76 -0.70 7.82 -2.28
C ASN A 76 -1.93 8.32 -1.52
N ARG A 77 -2.85 9.07 -2.12
CA ARG A 77 -4.05 9.54 -1.39
C ARG A 77 -4.90 8.37 -0.87
N ARG A 78 -5.60 8.56 0.25
CA ARG A 78 -6.37 7.48 0.90
C ARG A 78 -7.36 6.86 -0.08
N GLU A 79 -8.12 7.68 -0.79
CA GLU A 79 -9.13 7.27 -1.77
C GLU A 79 -8.55 6.45 -2.93
N ASN A 80 -7.24 6.55 -3.20
CA ASN A 80 -6.58 5.80 -4.26
C ASN A 80 -5.97 4.48 -3.77
N LEU A 81 -5.99 4.19 -2.46
CA LEU A 81 -5.40 2.98 -1.90
C LEU A 81 -6.45 1.97 -1.45
N ARG A 82 -6.21 0.70 -1.72
CA ARG A 82 -7.02 -0.41 -1.18
C ARG A 82 -6.17 -1.65 -0.94
N LEU A 83 -6.63 -2.51 -0.04
CA LEU A 83 -6.07 -3.85 0.11
C LEU A 83 -6.92 -4.86 -0.63
N VAL A 84 -6.30 -5.60 -1.53
CA VAL A 84 -6.95 -6.64 -2.36
C VAL A 84 -6.26 -7.99 -2.16
N CYS A 85 -7.01 -9.08 -2.26
CA CYS A 85 -6.42 -10.41 -2.24
C CYS A 85 -5.65 -10.69 -3.55
N PRO A 86 -4.69 -11.63 -3.55
CA PRO A 86 -3.91 -11.96 -4.74
C PRO A 86 -4.74 -12.36 -5.97
N ASN A 87 -5.88 -13.03 -5.74
CA ASN A 87 -6.79 -13.44 -6.80
C ASN A 87 -7.48 -12.25 -7.47
N CYS A 88 -7.96 -11.29 -6.68
CA CYS A 88 -8.55 -10.06 -7.21
C CYS A 88 -7.48 -9.16 -7.86
N ASP A 89 -6.30 -9.03 -7.26
CA ASP A 89 -5.17 -8.28 -7.83
C ASP A 89 -4.84 -8.74 -9.26
N SER A 90 -4.81 -10.06 -9.48
CA SER A 90 -4.53 -10.65 -10.81
C SER A 90 -5.52 -10.27 -11.91
N GLN A 91 -6.74 -9.87 -11.53
CA GLN A 91 -7.82 -9.50 -12.45
C GLN A 91 -7.85 -8.00 -12.75
N LEU A 92 -7.06 -7.20 -12.04
CA LEU A 92 -7.06 -5.76 -12.24
C LEU A 92 -6.47 -5.36 -13.60
N PRO A 93 -7.00 -4.29 -14.23
CA PRO A 93 -6.40 -3.70 -15.42
C PRO A 93 -4.96 -3.23 -15.19
N THR A 94 -4.61 -2.89 -13.94
CA THR A 94 -3.29 -2.42 -13.51
C THR A 94 -2.36 -3.56 -13.06
N TYR A 95 -2.72 -4.82 -13.29
CA TYR A 95 -1.89 -5.94 -12.85
C TYR A 95 -0.59 -6.08 -13.65
N LYS A 96 0.55 -6.04 -12.95
CA LYS A 96 1.90 -6.28 -13.47
C LYS A 96 2.20 -5.48 -14.75
N SER A 97 2.50 -6.16 -15.87
CA SER A 97 2.88 -5.55 -17.14
C SER A 97 1.74 -4.77 -17.79
N ARG A 98 0.48 -5.00 -17.39
CA ARG A 98 -0.66 -4.21 -17.87
C ARG A 98 -0.59 -2.75 -17.41
N ASN A 99 0.12 -2.47 -16.32
CA ASN A 99 0.37 -1.12 -15.81
C ASN A 99 1.68 -0.50 -16.31
N ARG A 100 2.28 -1.05 -17.36
CA ARG A 100 3.40 -0.40 -18.04
C ARG A 100 2.90 0.91 -18.66
N GLY A 101 3.69 1.97 -18.57
CA GLY A 101 3.23 3.32 -18.93
C GLY A 101 2.83 4.17 -17.73
N ASN A 102 2.32 3.56 -16.66
CA ASN A 102 1.72 4.29 -15.55
C ASN A 102 2.56 4.24 -14.25
N GLY A 103 3.06 5.39 -13.78
CA GLY A 103 3.93 5.51 -12.59
C GLY A 103 5.36 4.94 -12.74
N ARG A 104 6.13 5.01 -11.64
CA ARG A 104 7.53 4.51 -11.52
C ARG A 104 8.47 5.01 -12.63
N SER A 105 8.32 6.27 -13.04
CA SER A 105 9.11 6.92 -14.10
C SER A 105 10.61 6.75 -13.90
N ILE A 106 11.09 6.96 -12.66
CA ILE A 106 12.50 6.80 -12.25
C ILE A 106 13.05 5.42 -12.61
N ARG A 107 12.26 4.34 -12.39
CA ARG A 107 12.71 2.98 -12.69
C ARG A 107 12.83 2.76 -14.19
N ARG A 108 11.95 3.35 -14.99
CA ARG A 108 12.03 3.26 -16.46
C ARG A 108 13.22 4.02 -17.01
N GLN A 109 13.46 5.23 -16.51
CA GLN A 109 14.63 6.00 -16.89
C GLN A 109 15.90 5.18 -16.60
N ARG A 110 15.99 4.60 -15.40
CA ARG A 110 17.13 3.75 -15.03
C ARG A 110 17.34 2.56 -15.99
N TYR A 111 16.27 1.93 -16.47
CA TYR A 111 16.36 0.86 -17.48
C TYR A 111 16.75 1.38 -18.86
N ALA A 112 16.24 2.55 -19.27
CA ALA A 112 16.66 3.21 -20.50
C ALA A 112 18.15 3.57 -20.47
N ASP A 113 18.66 3.94 -19.29
CA ASP A 113 20.09 4.21 -19.05
C ASP A 113 20.97 2.93 -18.98
N GLY A 114 20.40 1.74 -19.21
CA GLY A 114 21.13 0.46 -19.16
C GLY A 114 21.53 -0.02 -17.75
N LYS A 115 21.02 0.61 -16.69
CA LYS A 115 21.39 0.31 -15.29
C LYS A 115 20.48 -0.77 -14.69
N SER A 116 20.76 -2.04 -14.96
CA SER A 116 20.19 -3.15 -14.17
C SER A 116 20.71 -3.13 -12.73
N TYR A 117 19.97 -3.72 -11.79
CA TYR A 117 20.55 -4.19 -10.52
C TYR A 117 21.27 -5.52 -10.76
#